data_AF-A0A317XYJ0-F1
#
_entry.id   AF-A0A317XYJ0-F1
#
_cell.length_a   1.000
_cell.length_b   1.000
_cell.length_c   1.000
_cell.angle_alpha   90.00
_cell.angle_beta   90.00
_cell.angle_gamma   90.00
#
_symmetry.space_group_name_H-M   'P 1'
#
loop_
_entity.id
_entity.type
_entity.pdbx_description
1 polymer ?
#
loop_
_entity_poly.entity_id
_entity_poly.type
_entity_poly.pdbx_seq_one_letter_code
_entity_poly.pdbx_strand_id
1 'polypeptide(L)'
;MASDAPTTEKPPLVMQLIVDPAAAATFSWPKGPWMAQAAHAAIAVIQMSAKSPNTQEYVGPSNLTSMHKVVLALPTSGKSKTDLRELSKKLTEARARDQEGRATSATDQDEEFPGHFLWIEQPEDVPTCLAVAPNRKPAELKKLLRSCTLLKD
;
A
#
# COMPACT_ATOMS: atom_id res chain seq x y z
N MET A 1 -3.75 41.25 -14.82
CA MET A 1 -2.69 40.75 -13.94
C MET A 1 -3.21 39.49 -13.28
N ALA A 2 -2.75 38.32 -13.73
CA ALA A 2 -3.12 37.06 -13.09
C ALA A 2 -2.20 36.86 -11.88
N SER A 3 -2.80 36.67 -10.71
CA SER A 3 -2.11 36.44 -9.45
C SER A 3 -1.47 35.06 -9.47
N ASP A 4 -0.14 35.01 -9.56
CA ASP A 4 0.67 33.80 -9.44
C ASP A 4 0.84 33.46 -7.94
N ALA A 5 -0.21 32.88 -7.35
CA ALA A 5 -0.11 32.31 -6.03
C ALA A 5 0.56 30.93 -6.16
N PRO A 6 1.65 30.64 -5.41
CA PRO A 6 2.31 29.34 -5.49
C PRO A 6 1.30 28.27 -5.07
N THR A 7 0.91 27.43 -6.02
CA THR A 7 0.08 26.26 -5.76
C THR A 7 0.97 25.24 -5.07
N THR A 8 0.73 24.97 -3.79
CA THR A 8 1.41 23.90 -3.05
C THR A 8 1.01 22.57 -3.70
N GLU A 9 1.87 22.06 -4.58
CA GLU A 9 1.63 20.81 -5.30
C GLU A 9 1.55 19.64 -4.31
N LYS A 10 0.44 18.88 -4.36
CA LYS A 10 0.23 17.75 -3.46
C LYS A 10 1.26 16.64 -3.81
N PRO A 11 1.85 15.94 -2.82
CA PRO A 11 2.81 14.86 -3.09
C PRO A 11 2.16 13.77 -3.97
N PRO A 12 2.86 13.19 -4.96
CA PRO A 12 2.26 12.26 -5.90
C PRO A 12 1.71 11.00 -5.22
N LEU A 13 0.61 10.47 -5.79
CA LEU A 13 0.00 9.22 -5.33
C LEU A 13 0.88 8.01 -5.65
N VAL A 14 0.95 7.07 -4.71
CA VAL A 14 1.68 5.82 -4.86
C VAL A 14 0.88 4.66 -4.28
N MET A 15 0.99 3.49 -4.91
CA MET A 15 0.58 2.21 -4.34
C MET A 15 1.84 1.43 -3.94
N GLN A 16 1.88 0.95 -2.69
CA GLN A 16 2.94 0.07 -2.22
C GLN A 16 2.51 -1.39 -2.37
N LEU A 17 3.37 -2.20 -2.99
CA LEU A 17 3.25 -3.66 -3.05
C LEU A 17 4.34 -4.22 -2.14
N ILE A 18 3.95 -4.93 -1.09
CA ILE A 18 4.87 -5.52 -0.12
C ILE A 18 4.88 -7.03 -0.34
N VAL A 19 6.07 -7.61 -0.52
CA VAL A 19 6.29 -9.05 -0.67
C VAL A 19 7.15 -9.57 0.47
N ASP A 20 7.01 -10.84 0.79
CA ASP A 20 7.90 -11.55 1.68
C ASP A 20 8.93 -12.35 0.87
N PRO A 21 10.21 -11.97 0.86
CA PRO A 21 11.24 -12.76 0.18
C PRO A 21 11.39 -14.18 0.75
N ALA A 22 11.01 -14.42 2.01
CA ALA A 22 11.02 -15.76 2.57
C ALA A 22 9.97 -16.68 1.91
N ALA A 23 8.81 -16.13 1.53
CA ALA A 23 7.79 -16.87 0.76
C ALA A 23 8.29 -17.21 -0.66
N ALA A 24 9.12 -16.36 -1.28
CA ALA A 24 9.77 -16.69 -2.55
C ALA A 24 10.68 -17.91 -2.47
N ALA A 25 11.36 -18.11 -1.34
CA ALA A 25 12.13 -19.32 -1.09
C ALA A 25 11.24 -20.57 -0.96
N THR A 26 10.02 -20.44 -0.44
CA THR A 26 9.07 -21.56 -0.29
C THR A 26 8.63 -22.12 -1.64
N PHE A 27 8.35 -21.25 -2.61
CA PHE A 27 7.79 -21.67 -3.91
C PHE A 27 8.83 -21.87 -5.01
N SER A 28 10.07 -21.41 -4.82
CA SER A 28 11.10 -21.38 -5.88
C SER A 28 10.60 -20.73 -7.19
N TRP A 29 9.70 -19.75 -7.07
CA TRP A 29 9.06 -19.15 -8.24
C TRP A 29 10.02 -18.25 -9.04
N PRO A 30 9.96 -18.31 -10.38
CA PRO A 30 10.56 -17.26 -11.22
C PRO A 30 9.77 -15.94 -11.08
N LYS A 31 10.20 -14.88 -11.77
CA LYS A 31 9.55 -13.55 -11.70
C LYS A 31 8.07 -13.57 -12.11
N GLY A 32 7.66 -14.47 -13.02
CA GLY A 32 6.30 -14.53 -13.59
C GLY A 32 5.18 -14.64 -12.55
N PRO A 33 5.16 -15.69 -11.70
CA PRO A 33 4.18 -15.82 -10.62
C PRO A 33 4.09 -14.58 -9.73
N TRP A 34 5.22 -13.99 -9.32
CA TRP A 34 5.24 -12.77 -8.51
C TRP A 34 4.53 -11.59 -9.15
N MET A 35 4.60 -11.46 -10.49
CA MET A 35 3.84 -10.44 -11.22
C MET A 35 2.33 -10.67 -11.10
N ALA A 36 1.87 -11.92 -11.18
CA ALA A 36 0.46 -12.25 -11.01
C ALA A 36 -0.03 -11.97 -9.58
N GLN A 37 0.75 -12.38 -8.56
CA GLN A 37 0.44 -12.11 -7.15
C GLN A 37 0.30 -10.60 -6.88
N ALA A 38 1.24 -9.81 -7.39
CA ALA A 38 1.21 -8.35 -7.29
C ALA A 38 -0.01 -7.75 -8.01
N ALA A 39 -0.34 -8.24 -9.20
CA ALA A 39 -1.52 -7.79 -9.95
C ALA A 39 -2.83 -8.09 -9.21
N HIS A 40 -2.97 -9.30 -8.65
CA HIS A 40 -4.12 -9.69 -7.84
C HIS A 40 -4.30 -8.80 -6.60
N ALA A 41 -3.22 -8.57 -5.84
CA ALA A 41 -3.27 -7.69 -4.67
C ALA A 41 -3.63 -6.24 -5.07
N ALA A 42 -3.04 -5.73 -6.16
CA ALA A 42 -3.28 -4.38 -6.65
C ALA A 42 -4.74 -4.15 -7.08
N ILE A 43 -5.32 -5.07 -7.85
CA ILE A 43 -6.70 -4.91 -8.33
C ILE A 43 -7.70 -5.06 -7.18
N ALA A 44 -7.44 -5.98 -6.25
CA ALA A 44 -8.28 -6.18 -5.07
C ALA A 44 -8.31 -4.93 -4.19
N VAL A 45 -7.14 -4.32 -3.90
CA VAL A 45 -7.11 -3.12 -3.07
C VAL A 45 -7.78 -1.94 -3.76
N ILE A 46 -7.60 -1.75 -5.08
CA ILE A 46 -8.30 -0.71 -5.85
C ILE A 46 -9.82 -0.88 -5.74
N GLN A 47 -10.32 -2.09 -5.92
CA GLN A 47 -11.76 -2.36 -5.84
C GLN A 47 -12.30 -2.10 -4.43
N MET A 48 -11.57 -2.53 -3.39
CA MET A 48 -11.96 -2.30 -2.00
C MET A 48 -11.93 -0.82 -1.62
N SER A 49 -11.00 -0.05 -2.16
CA SER A 49 -10.87 1.39 -1.92
C SER A 49 -11.53 2.23 -3.00
N ALA A 50 -12.44 1.70 -3.83
CA ALA A 50 -13.01 2.41 -4.98
C ALA A 50 -13.74 3.74 -4.63
N LYS A 51 -14.13 3.92 -3.37
CA LYS A 51 -14.76 5.16 -2.85
C LYS A 51 -13.76 6.15 -2.24
N SER A 52 -12.49 5.77 -2.08
CA SER A 52 -11.43 6.65 -1.60
C SER A 52 -11.13 7.73 -2.65
N PRO A 53 -11.06 9.03 -2.27
CA PRO A 53 -10.66 10.09 -3.18
C PRO A 53 -9.29 9.85 -3.83
N ASN A 54 -8.32 9.34 -3.05
CA ASN A 54 -6.99 9.01 -3.55
C ASN A 54 -7.04 7.87 -4.58
N THR A 55 -7.91 6.86 -4.38
CA THR A 55 -8.04 5.76 -5.35
C THR A 55 -8.70 6.24 -6.64
N GLN A 56 -9.77 7.05 -6.54
CA GLN A 56 -10.46 7.62 -7.69
C GLN A 56 -9.53 8.53 -8.50
N GLU A 57 -8.72 9.35 -7.84
CA GLU A 57 -7.70 10.17 -8.50
C GLU A 57 -6.63 9.29 -9.16
N TYR A 58 -6.13 8.26 -8.48
CA TYR A 58 -5.09 7.36 -9.00
C TYR A 58 -5.50 6.63 -10.27
N VAL A 59 -6.74 6.14 -10.35
CA VAL A 59 -7.27 5.44 -11.54
C VAL A 59 -8.05 6.37 -12.49
N GLY A 60 -8.03 7.68 -12.21
CA GLY A 60 -8.70 8.68 -13.03
C GLY A 60 -8.05 8.84 -14.42
N PRO A 61 -8.79 9.27 -15.45
CA PRO A 61 -8.30 9.35 -16.82
C PRO A 61 -6.97 10.11 -16.99
N SER A 62 -6.74 11.15 -16.18
CA SER A 62 -5.51 11.95 -16.20
C SER A 62 -4.28 11.23 -15.64
N ASN A 63 -4.48 10.18 -14.82
CA ASN A 63 -3.41 9.49 -14.10
C ASN A 63 -3.20 8.05 -14.56
N LEU A 64 -4.09 7.48 -15.39
CA LEU A 64 -3.99 6.10 -15.86
C LEU A 64 -2.62 5.76 -16.50
N THR A 65 -2.02 6.70 -17.22
CA THR A 65 -0.72 6.50 -17.88
C THR A 65 0.48 6.87 -17.00
N SER A 66 0.25 7.40 -15.79
CA SER A 66 1.29 7.85 -14.85
C SER A 66 1.16 7.23 -13.45
N MET A 67 0.31 6.20 -13.30
CA MET A 67 0.15 5.43 -12.07
C MET A 67 1.49 4.92 -11.54
N HIS A 68 1.83 5.30 -10.30
CA HIS A 68 3.07 4.88 -9.67
C HIS A 68 2.87 3.73 -8.69
N LYS A 69 3.72 2.71 -8.78
CA LYS A 69 3.78 1.58 -7.83
C LYS A 69 5.22 1.40 -7.35
N VAL A 70 5.40 1.07 -6.08
CA VAL A 70 6.70 0.66 -5.53
C VAL A 70 6.59 -0.73 -4.94
N VAL A 71 7.58 -1.57 -5.21
CA VAL A 71 7.65 -2.92 -4.63
C VAL A 71 8.65 -2.91 -3.48
N LEU A 72 8.18 -3.33 -2.31
CA LEU A 72 8.94 -3.40 -1.09
C LEU A 72 9.07 -4.86 -0.62
N ALA A 73 10.22 -5.18 -0.06
CA ALA A 73 10.50 -6.45 0.60
C ALA A 73 10.43 -6.27 2.12
N LEU A 74 9.79 -7.23 2.80
CA LEU A 74 9.88 -7.35 4.25
C LEU A 74 11.33 -7.63 4.70
N PRO A 75 11.72 -7.19 5.90
CA PRO A 75 13.01 -7.52 6.49
C PRO A 75 13.10 -9.04 6.76
N THR A 76 14.09 -9.70 6.16
CA THR A 76 14.29 -11.15 6.28
C THR A 76 15.07 -11.58 7.52
N SER A 77 15.73 -10.65 8.21
CA SER A 77 16.57 -10.94 9.38
C SER A 77 16.61 -9.79 10.39
N GLY A 78 17.09 -10.09 11.60
CA GLY A 78 17.30 -9.10 12.67
C GLY A 78 16.07 -8.80 13.53
N LYS A 79 16.20 -7.78 14.40
CA LYS A 79 15.17 -7.38 15.39
C LYS A 79 13.86 -6.86 14.79
N SER A 80 13.85 -6.60 13.48
CA SER A 80 12.68 -6.10 12.76
C SER A 80 11.99 -7.16 11.89
N LYS A 81 12.40 -8.44 12.01
CA LYS A 81 11.73 -9.56 11.33
C LYS A 81 10.23 -9.51 11.63
N THR A 82 9.43 -9.56 10.58
CA THR A 82 7.97 -9.56 10.60
C THR A 82 7.49 -10.34 9.40
N ASP A 83 6.21 -10.70 9.34
CA ASP A 83 5.59 -11.33 8.18
C ASP A 83 4.42 -10.48 7.64
N LEU A 84 3.87 -10.89 6.49
CA LEU A 84 2.78 -10.14 5.86
C LEU A 84 1.48 -10.16 6.68
N ARG A 85 1.22 -11.20 7.49
CA ARG A 85 0.02 -11.27 8.34
C ARG A 85 0.15 -10.29 9.51
N GLU A 86 1.33 -10.21 10.13
CA GLU A 86 1.61 -9.27 11.20
C GLU A 86 1.58 -7.81 10.69
N LEU A 87 2.17 -7.54 9.51
CA LEU A 87 2.06 -6.22 8.89
C LEU A 87 0.60 -5.86 8.57
N SER A 88 -0.17 -6.80 7.99
CA SER A 88 -1.60 -6.62 7.71
C SER A 88 -2.38 -6.26 8.98
N LYS A 89 -2.12 -6.95 10.09
CA LYS A 89 -2.74 -6.63 11.39
C LYS A 89 -2.44 -5.20 11.84
N LYS A 90 -1.18 -4.77 11.79
CA LYS A 90 -0.77 -3.41 12.17
C LYS A 90 -1.44 -2.33 11.31
N LEU A 91 -1.56 -2.59 10.00
CA LEU A 91 -2.26 -1.68 9.07
C LEU A 91 -3.77 -1.61 9.36
N THR A 92 -4.41 -2.73 9.67
CA THR A 92 -5.83 -2.78 10.08
C THR A 92 -6.07 -1.95 11.33
N GLU A 93 -5.22 -2.12 12.36
CA GLU A 93 -5.32 -1.38 13.61
C GLU A 93 -5.10 0.13 13.41
N ALA A 94 -4.15 0.52 12.55
CA ALA A 94 -3.92 1.92 12.21
C ALA A 94 -5.10 2.56 11.48
N ARG A 95 -5.67 1.85 10.50
CA ARG A 95 -6.86 2.31 9.79
C ARG A 95 -8.08 2.45 10.72
N ALA A 96 -8.27 1.52 11.65
CA ALA A 96 -9.36 1.59 12.61
C ALA A 96 -9.26 2.84 13.51
N ARG A 97 -8.05 3.16 13.99
CA ARG A 97 -7.79 4.39 14.78
C ARG A 97 -8.05 5.67 13.97
N ASP A 98 -7.62 5.72 12.71
CA ASP A 98 -7.90 6.87 11.83
C ASP A 98 -9.40 7.05 11.61
N GLN A 99 -10.15 5.96 11.38
CA GLN A 99 -11.60 6.01 11.19
C GLN A 99 -12.35 6.47 12.45
N GLU A 100 -11.93 6.02 13.64
CA GLU A 100 -12.49 6.47 14.93
C GLU A 100 -12.20 7.96 15.19
N GLY A 101 -10.97 8.41 14.90
CA GLY A 101 -10.58 9.81 15.00
C GLY A 101 -11.37 10.72 14.05
N ARG A 102 -11.64 10.27 12.83
CA ARG A 102 -12.47 11.01 11.85
C ARG A 102 -13.95 11.05 12.21
N ALA A 103 -14.48 9.97 12.80
CA ALA A 103 -15.88 9.97 13.24
C ALA A 103 -16.14 10.98 14.37
N THR A 104 -15.10 11.36 15.12
CA THR A 104 -15.18 12.26 16.28
C THR A 104 -14.69 13.68 15.99
N SER A 105 -13.98 13.91 14.87
CA SER A 105 -13.46 15.21 14.46
C SER A 105 -14.18 15.75 13.23
N ALA A 106 -14.79 16.94 13.33
CA ALA A 106 -15.55 17.58 12.25
C ALA A 106 -14.67 18.28 11.20
N THR A 107 -13.34 18.22 11.32
CA THR A 107 -12.42 18.91 10.40
C THR A 107 -11.83 17.93 9.39
N ASP A 108 -12.20 18.12 8.13
CA ASP A 108 -11.82 17.30 6.96
C ASP A 108 -10.36 17.53 6.48
N GLN A 109 -9.45 17.87 7.41
CA GLN A 109 -8.13 18.43 7.08
C GLN A 109 -7.02 17.39 6.96
N ASP A 110 -7.15 16.21 7.57
CA ASP A 110 -6.10 15.18 7.55
C ASP A 110 -6.32 14.14 6.44
N GLU A 111 -5.24 13.75 5.75
CA GLU A 111 -5.26 12.70 4.73
C GLU A 111 -5.67 11.34 5.34
N GLU A 112 -6.61 10.63 4.70
CA GLU A 112 -7.07 9.30 5.17
C GLU A 112 -5.96 8.26 5.26
N PHE A 113 -6.02 7.42 6.29
CA PHE A 113 -5.14 6.28 6.36
C PHE A 113 -5.58 5.23 5.31
N PRO A 114 -4.70 4.83 4.37
CA PRO A 114 -5.10 4.00 3.24
C PRO A 114 -5.53 2.60 3.66
N GLY A 115 -6.40 2.00 2.86
CA GLY A 115 -6.76 0.60 2.99
C GLY A 115 -5.62 -0.29 2.51
N HIS A 116 -5.68 -1.57 2.84
CA HIS A 116 -4.78 -2.57 2.29
C HIS A 116 -5.52 -3.86 1.98
N PHE A 117 -4.91 -4.68 1.13
CA PHE A 117 -5.35 -6.03 0.84
C PHE A 117 -4.17 -6.99 0.96
N LEU A 118 -4.37 -8.11 1.66
CA LEU A 118 -3.41 -9.20 1.74
C LEU A 118 -3.86 -10.33 0.83
N TRP A 119 -3.14 -10.52 -0.28
CA TRP A 119 -3.35 -11.66 -1.16
C TRP A 119 -2.72 -12.91 -0.56
N ILE A 120 -3.51 -13.98 -0.50
CA ILE A 120 -3.14 -15.29 0.03
C ILE A 120 -3.27 -16.29 -1.10
N GLU A 121 -2.16 -16.89 -1.50
CA GLU A 121 -2.14 -17.90 -2.55
C GLU A 121 -2.77 -19.20 -2.06
N GLN A 122 -3.58 -19.80 -2.92
CA GLN A 122 -4.22 -21.08 -2.71
C GLN A 122 -3.66 -22.11 -3.70
N PRO A 123 -3.59 -23.41 -3.33
CA PRO A 123 -4.12 -24.02 -2.11
C PRO A 123 -3.19 -23.95 -0.88
N GLU A 124 -1.99 -23.36 -0.97
CA GLU A 124 -0.98 -23.43 0.10
C GLU A 124 -1.25 -22.50 1.30
N ASP A 125 -2.26 -21.63 1.23
CA ASP A 125 -2.61 -20.62 2.25
C ASP A 125 -1.45 -19.70 2.64
N VAL A 126 -0.58 -19.39 1.67
CA VAL A 126 0.60 -18.55 1.90
C VAL A 126 0.32 -17.11 1.49
N PRO A 127 0.49 -16.13 2.39
CA PRO A 127 0.45 -14.74 1.99
C PRO A 127 1.65 -14.41 1.09
N THR A 128 1.39 -13.93 -0.13
CA THR A 128 2.45 -13.65 -1.10
C THR A 128 2.64 -12.15 -1.32
N CYS A 129 1.55 -11.38 -1.39
CA CYS A 129 1.62 -9.95 -1.62
C CYS A 129 0.60 -9.17 -0.80
N LEU A 130 1.03 -8.09 -0.17
CA LEU A 130 0.17 -7.09 0.45
C LEU A 130 0.20 -5.81 -0.39
N ALA A 131 -0.95 -5.33 -0.85
CA ALA A 131 -1.07 -4.05 -1.53
C ALA A 131 -1.67 -3.01 -0.60
N VAL A 132 -1.07 -1.83 -0.53
CA VAL A 132 -1.64 -0.65 0.14
C VAL A 132 -2.29 0.24 -0.91
N ALA A 133 -3.53 0.68 -0.66
CA ALA A 133 -4.30 1.53 -1.57
C ALA A 133 -3.54 2.81 -1.92
N PRO A 134 -3.78 3.42 -3.09
CA PRO A 134 -3.16 4.68 -3.48
C PRO A 134 -3.20 5.74 -2.36
N ASN A 135 -2.05 6.32 -2.04
CA ASN A 135 -1.89 7.29 -0.95
C ASN A 135 -0.74 8.26 -1.20
N ARG A 136 -0.65 9.34 -0.42
CA ARG A 136 0.46 10.31 -0.45
C ARG A 136 1.45 10.10 0.69
N LYS A 137 1.58 8.85 1.14
CA LYS A 137 2.51 8.36 2.17
C LYS A 137 2.30 9.06 3.52
N PRO A 138 1.16 8.87 4.19
CA PRO A 138 0.92 9.45 5.51
C PRO A 138 2.00 9.01 6.51
N ALA A 139 2.27 9.85 7.52
CA ALA A 139 3.39 9.66 8.44
C ALA A 139 3.33 8.33 9.20
N GLU A 140 2.13 7.90 9.62
CA GLU A 140 1.93 6.61 10.28
C GLU A 140 2.23 5.42 9.34
N LEU A 141 1.81 5.49 8.06
CA LEU A 141 2.15 4.46 7.08
C LEU A 141 3.67 4.39 6.86
N LYS A 142 4.34 5.54 6.73
CA LYS A 142 5.82 5.59 6.63
C LYS A 142 6.50 4.97 7.84
N LYS A 143 5.93 5.14 9.04
CA LYS A 143 6.44 4.52 10.27
C LYS A 143 6.27 3.01 10.24
N LEU A 144 5.11 2.50 9.82
CA LEU A 144 4.83 1.06 9.72
C LEU A 144 5.68 0.36 8.66
N LEU A 145 5.94 1.02 7.54
CA LEU A 145 6.75 0.47 6.43
C LEU A 145 8.24 0.78 6.56
N ARG A 146 8.71 1.40 7.65
CA ARG A 146 10.10 1.87 7.81
C ARG A 146 11.14 0.76 7.63
N SER A 147 10.84 -0.45 8.08
CA SER A 147 11.75 -1.60 7.96
C SER A 147 11.68 -2.29 6.59
N CYS A 148 10.66 -1.99 5.78
CA CYS A 148 10.54 -2.51 4.43
C CYS A 148 11.53 -1.77 3.52
N THR A 149 12.20 -2.50 2.64
CA THR A 149 13.18 -1.93 1.70
C THR A 149 12.70 -2.13 0.27
N LEU A 150 13.19 -1.36 -0.70
CA LEU A 150 12.88 -1.63 -2.11
C LEU A 150 13.33 -3.05 -2.46
N LEU A 151 12.42 -3.82 -3.07
CA LEU A 151 12.76 -5.14 -3.57
C LEU A 151 13.87 -5.00 -4.61
N LYS A 152 14.98 -5.70 -4.40
CA LYS A 152 16.10 -5.76 -5.34
C LYS A 152 15.94 -7.00 -6.23
N ASP A 153 16.40 -6.90 -7.47
CA ASP A 153 16.49 -8.03 -8.41
C ASP A 153 17.40 -9.16 -7.92
#